data_AF-A0A9D2NFJ3-F1
#
_entry.id   AF-A0A9D2NFJ3-F1
#
_cell.length_a   1.000
_cell.length_b   1.000
_cell.length_c   1.000
_cell.angle_alpha   90.00
_cell.angle_beta   90.00
_cell.angle_gamma   90.00
#
_symmetry.space_group_name_H-M   'P 1'
#
loop_
_entity.id
_entity.type
_entity.pdbx_description
1 polymer ?
#
loop_
_entity_poly.entity_id
_entity_poly.type
_entity_poly.pdbx_seq_one_letter_code
_entity_poly.pdbx_strand_id
1 'polypeptide(L)' 'MYEIGETFHKQYADLYDKIVRIYFTDGSVRIGLLNDEFYEDNSILVSCEVIRIADIERMELFEEQP' A
#
# COMPACT_ATOMS: atom_id res chain seq x y z
N MET A 1 -5.84 16.69 -9.50
CA MET A 1 -6.58 15.55 -10.11
C MET A 1 -5.85 14.33 -9.58
N TYR A 2 -6.56 13.36 -8.97
CA TYR A 2 -5.99 12.26 -8.16
C TYR A 2 -5.49 12.63 -6.74
N GLU A 3 -6.25 13.43 -6.00
CA GLU A 3 -5.88 13.86 -4.63
C GLU A 3 -5.64 12.69 -3.66
N ILE A 4 -6.44 11.61 -3.76
CA ILE A 4 -6.29 10.42 -2.92
C ILE A 4 -4.95 9.73 -3.21
N GLY A 5 -4.69 9.42 -4.48
CA GLY A 5 -3.43 8.78 -4.87
C GLY A 5 -2.21 9.66 -4.56
N GLU A 6 -2.26 10.96 -4.86
CA GLU A 6 -1.15 11.86 -4.51
C GLU A 6 -0.87 11.92 -3.00
N THR A 7 -1.92 11.87 -2.17
CA THR A 7 -1.78 11.86 -0.71
C THR A 7 -1.17 10.55 -0.24
N PHE A 8 -1.65 9.43 -0.77
CA PHE A 8 -1.11 8.10 -0.48
C PHE A 8 0.35 7.99 -0.91
N HIS A 9 0.67 8.40 -2.13
CA HIS A 9 2.02 8.43 -2.68
C HIS A 9 2.97 9.21 -1.78
N LYS A 10 2.59 10.41 -1.35
CA LYS A 10 3.41 11.25 -0.46
C LYS A 10 3.60 10.61 0.91
N GLN A 11 2.56 9.96 1.45
CA GLN A 11 2.60 9.33 2.76
C GLN A 11 3.52 8.09 2.79
N TYR A 12 3.60 7.35 1.69
CA TYR A 12 4.29 6.05 1.62
C TYR A 12 5.40 5.98 0.57
N ALA A 13 5.91 7.14 0.12
CA ALA A 13 6.95 7.23 -0.92
C ALA A 13 8.18 6.36 -0.63
N ASP A 14 8.57 6.25 0.65
CA ASP A 14 9.74 5.47 1.06
C ASP A 14 9.51 3.96 1.09
N LEU A 15 8.28 3.48 0.86
CA LEU A 15 7.92 2.05 0.94
C LEU A 15 7.82 1.36 -0.43
N TYR A 16 7.89 2.11 -1.53
CA TYR A 16 7.91 1.53 -2.87
C TYR A 16 9.11 0.61 -3.07
N ASP A 17 8.91 -0.46 -3.85
CA ASP A 17 9.87 -1.53 -4.12
C ASP A 17 10.33 -2.30 -2.86
N LYS A 18 9.57 -2.22 -1.75
CA LYS A 18 9.86 -2.94 -0.50
C LYS A 18 8.73 -3.87 -0.10
N ILE A 19 9.07 -4.88 0.70
CA ILE A 19 8.06 -5.71 1.35
C ILE A 19 7.42 -4.89 2.47
N VAL A 20 6.11 -4.78 2.42
CA VAL A 20 5.30 -4.00 3.36
C VAL A 20 4.33 -4.91 4.08
N ARG A 21 3.97 -4.51 5.30
CA ARG A 21 2.81 -5.03 6.02
C ARG A 21 1.69 -4.01 5.93
N ILE A 22 0.54 -4.46 5.44
CA ILE A 22 -0.66 -3.66 5.21
C ILE A 22 -1.72 -4.09 6.22
N TYR A 23 -2.23 -3.13 6.97
CA TYR A 23 -3.36 -3.29 7.88
C TYR A 23 -4.61 -2.77 7.17
N PHE A 24 -5.62 -3.61 7.05
CA PHE A 24 -6.88 -3.26 6.40
C PHE A 24 -7.92 -2.79 7.43
N THR A 25 -8.86 -1.99 6.95
CA THR A 25 -9.98 -1.47 7.77
C THR A 25 -10.89 -2.56 8.32
N ASP A 26 -10.88 -3.77 7.74
CA ASP A 26 -11.60 -4.95 8.24
C ASP A 26 -10.84 -5.72 9.33
N GLY A 27 -9.65 -5.25 9.71
CA GLY A 27 -8.76 -5.87 10.70
C GLY A 27 -7.88 -6.98 10.15
N SER A 28 -7.98 -7.32 8.87
CA SER A 28 -7.06 -8.26 8.23
C SER A 28 -5.68 -7.63 8.00
N VAL A 29 -4.67 -8.48 7.82
CA VAL A 29 -3.29 -8.07 7.57
C VAL A 29 -2.74 -8.83 6.37
N ARG A 30 -2.03 -8.14 5.49
CA ARG A 30 -1.31 -8.75 4.36
C ARG A 30 0.14 -8.28 4.32
N ILE A 31 1.01 -9.17 3.90
CA ILE A 31 2.42 -8.88 3.64
C ILE A 31 2.67 -9.08 2.15
N GLY A 32 3.34 -8.13 1.51
CA GLY A 32 3.65 -8.22 0.09
C GLY A 32 4.57 -7.11 -0.40
N LEU A 33 5.05 -7.23 -1.64
CA LEU A 33 5.90 -6.23 -2.27
C LEU A 33 5.05 -5.09 -2.79
N LEU A 34 5.26 -3.85 -2.34
CA LEU A 34 4.61 -2.68 -2.92
C LEU A 34 5.27 -2.35 -4.27
N ASN A 35 4.54 -2.59 -5.36
CA ASN A 35 5.07 -2.47 -6.72
C ASN A 35 4.74 -1.13 -7.38
N ASP A 36 3.48 -0.74 -7.37
CA ASP A 36 3.01 0.42 -8.15
C ASP A 36 1.70 0.99 -7.59
N GLU A 37 1.30 2.15 -8.11
CA GLU A 37 0.05 2.84 -7.79
C GLU A 37 -0.73 3.20 -9.07
N PHE A 38 -2.00 2.82 -9.08
CA PHE A 38 -2.96 3.17 -10.12
C PHE A 38 -3.80 4.37 -9.67
N TYR A 39 -3.30 5.58 -9.98
CA TYR A 39 -3.94 6.85 -9.59
C TYR A 39 -5.40 6.97 -10.04
N GLU A 40 -5.73 6.47 -11.24
CA GLU A 40 -7.09 6.52 -11.78
C GLU A 40 -8.07 5.64 -10.99
N ASP A 41 -7.58 4.51 -10.48
CA ASP A 41 -8.37 3.51 -9.76
C ASP A 41 -8.32 3.68 -8.24
N ASN A 42 -7.53 4.64 -7.73
CA ASN A 42 -7.21 4.80 -6.30
C ASN A 42 -6.81 3.46 -5.66
N SER A 43 -5.87 2.77 -6.31
CA SER A 43 -5.44 1.44 -5.90
C SER A 43 -3.93 1.26 -6.04
N ILE A 44 -3.38 0.29 -5.34
CA ILE A 44 -1.97 -0.09 -5.38
C ILE A 44 -1.81 -1.52 -5.84
N LEU A 45 -0.66 -1.81 -6.45
CA LEU A 45 -0.24 -3.16 -6.80
C LEU A 45 0.67 -3.70 -5.70
N VAL A 46 0.26 -4.81 -5.09
CA VAL A 46 1.03 -5.50 -4.05
C VAL A 46 1.11 -6.98 -4.38
N SER A 47 2.32 -7.49 -4.69
CA SER A 47 2.54 -8.91 -5.02
C SER A 47 1.57 -9.45 -6.10
N CYS A 48 1.37 -8.70 -7.18
CA CYS A 48 0.41 -9.01 -8.26
C CYS A 48 -1.08 -8.92 -7.89
N GLU A 49 -1.41 -8.39 -6.72
CA GLU A 49 -2.79 -8.13 -6.30
C GLU A 49 -3.09 -6.64 -6.29
N VAL A 50 -4.25 -6.24 -6.82
CA VAL A 50 -4.71 -4.85 -6.81
C VAL A 50 -5.53 -4.61 -5.54
N ILE A 51 -5.12 -3.64 -4.74
CA ILE A 51 -5.74 -3.28 -3.46
C ILE A 51 -6.22 -1.83 -3.53
N ARG A 52 -7.47 -1.56 -3.15
CA ARG A 52 -7.97 -0.19 -3.08
C ARG A 52 -7.39 0.54 -1.88
N ILE A 53 -6.99 1.79 -2.08
CA ILE A 53 -6.46 2.67 -1.03
C ILE A 53 -7.49 2.84 0.10
N ALA A 54 -8.78 2.90 -0.23
CA ALA A 54 -9.87 3.05 0.74
C ALA A 54 -9.98 1.88 1.75
N ASP A 55 -9.44 0.71 1.41
CA ASP A 55 -9.49 -0.46 2.27
C ASP A 55 -8.28 -0.52 3.22
N ILE A 56 -7.26 0.33 3.00
CA ILE A 56 -6.02 0.37 3.77
C ILE A 56 -6.18 1.32 4.95
N GLU A 57 -5.96 0.81 6.17
CA GLU A 57 -5.88 1.62 7.38
C GLU A 57 -4.49 2.23 7.53
N ARG A 58 -3.43 1.40 7.40
CA ARG A 58 -2.04 1.83 7.44
C ARG A 58 -1.10 0.81 6.80
N MET A 59 0.08 1.26 6.41
CA MET A 59 1.15 0.44 5.86
C MET A 59 2.48 0.74 6.58
N GLU A 60 3.29 -0.30 6.79
CA GLU A 60 4.62 -0.18 7.38
C GLU A 60 5.61 -1.09 6.65
N LEU A 61 6.90 -0.76 6.72
CA LEU A 61 7.96 -1.63 6.22
C LEU A 61 7.91 -2.97 6.97
N PHE A 62 7.93 -4.07 6.24
CA PHE A 62 8.08 -5.38 6.85
C PHE A 62 9.58 -5.67 7.04
N GLU A 63 10.04 -5.57 8.28
CA GLU A 63 11.35 -6.07 8.69
C GLU A 63 11.16 -7.49 9.21
N GLU A 64 11.81 -8.49 8.59
CA GLU A 64 11.94 -9.81 9.21
C GLU A 64 12.71 -9.61 10.52
N GLN A 65 12.04 -9.85 11.65
CA GLN A 65 12.73 -9.86 12.94
C GLN A 65 13.75 -11.01 12.95
N PRO A 66 14.97 -10.79 13.46
CA PRO A 66 16.01 -11.80 13.53
C PRO A 66 15.67 -13.00 14.43
#